data_AF-A0A7Y1XHL2-F1
#
_entry.id   AF-A0A7Y1XHL2-F1
#
_cell.length_a   1.000
_cell.length_b   1.000
_cell.length_c   1.000
_cell.angle_alpha   90.00
_cell.angle_beta   90.00
_cell.angle_gamma   90.00
#
_symmetry.space_group_name_H-M   'P 1'
#
loop_
_entity.id
_entity.type
_entity.pdbx_description
1 polymer ?
#
loop_
_entity_poly.entity_id
_entity_poly.type
_entity_poly.pdbx_seq_one_letter_code
_entity_poly.pdbx_strand_id
1 'polypeptide(L)'
;MKSSPNAVEVLMDFVVGQRWVSQAEPQLGLGIVVETDGRHITLHFPAAEEDRVYAAHNAPLARIAFQAGDALQDAEQSEFRVKAVEELRDLLYYLVENESGEEHILPEAKLSAYVELSSPRQRLLSGQFDKNRAFQLRVATLHYLSERQVSPVRGLLGPRTSLLGHQLYIAR
;
A
#
# COMPACT_ATOMS: atom_id res chain seq x y z
N MET A 1 11.06 -24.77 23.15
CA MET A 1 10.80 -23.32 23.09
C MET A 1 10.44 -22.94 21.65
N LYS A 2 9.16 -23.05 21.30
CA LYS A 2 8.61 -22.56 20.02
C LYS A 2 7.31 -21.85 20.38
N SER A 3 7.35 -20.54 20.60
CA SER A 3 6.13 -19.75 20.64
C SER A 3 5.78 -19.42 19.20
N SER A 4 4.94 -20.26 18.61
CA SER A 4 4.11 -19.87 17.47
C SER A 4 3.40 -18.56 17.82
N PRO A 5 3.34 -17.56 16.94
CA PRO A 5 2.45 -16.44 17.18
C PRO A 5 1.03 -16.98 17.17
N ASN A 6 0.36 -16.88 18.33
CA ASN A 6 -1.05 -17.18 18.50
C ASN A 6 -1.85 -16.35 17.49
N ALA A 7 -2.41 -17.00 16.47
CA ALA A 7 -3.59 -16.50 15.81
C ALA A 7 -4.74 -16.65 16.81
N VAL A 8 -4.92 -15.63 17.64
CA VAL A 8 -6.16 -15.49 18.41
C VAL A 8 -7.23 -15.13 17.39
N GLU A 9 -8.16 -16.05 17.12
CA GLU A 9 -9.47 -15.71 16.54
C GLU A 9 -10.16 -14.75 17.52
N VAL A 10 -9.88 -13.47 17.37
CA VAL A 10 -10.69 -12.42 17.99
C VAL A 10 -11.94 -12.34 17.12
N LEU A 11 -13.12 -12.52 17.72
CA LEU A 11 -14.39 -12.12 17.12
C LEU A 11 -14.24 -10.66 16.69
N MET A 12 -14.00 -10.44 15.39
CA MET A 12 -13.71 -9.12 14.84
C MET A 12 -15.01 -8.34 14.78
N ASP A 13 -15.32 -7.62 15.86
CA ASP A 13 -16.33 -6.58 15.84
C ASP A 13 -15.77 -5.43 14.99
N PHE A 14 -16.31 -5.28 13.78
CA PHE A 14 -16.01 -4.16 12.91
C PHE A 14 -16.60 -2.90 13.54
N VAL A 15 -15.77 -1.89 13.74
CA VAL A 15 -16.22 -0.60 14.29
C VAL A 15 -16.13 0.46 13.21
N VAL A 16 -17.18 1.29 13.13
CA VAL A 16 -17.22 2.43 12.21
C VAL A 16 -16.02 3.34 12.47
N GLY A 17 -15.30 3.69 11.41
CA GLY A 17 -14.07 4.48 11.48
C GLY A 17 -12.78 3.68 11.36
N GLN A 18 -12.83 2.34 11.50
CA GLN A 18 -11.64 1.49 11.33
C GLN A 18 -11.15 1.44 9.88
N ARG A 19 -9.83 1.28 9.71
CA ARG A 19 -9.18 1.18 8.40
C ARG A 19 -8.81 -0.26 8.02
N TRP A 20 -9.27 -0.68 6.84
CA TRP A 20 -9.15 -2.06 6.35
C TRP A 20 -8.78 -2.09 4.86
N VAL A 21 -8.05 -3.12 4.44
CA VAL A 21 -7.73 -3.36 3.03
C VAL A 21 -8.44 -4.62 2.54
N SER A 22 -8.93 -4.58 1.30
CA SER A 22 -9.44 -5.77 0.64
C SER A 22 -8.28 -6.59 0.09
N GLN A 23 -8.12 -7.83 0.58
CA GLN A 23 -7.14 -8.77 0.05
C GLN A 23 -7.52 -9.26 -1.35
N ALA A 24 -8.81 -9.29 -1.68
CA ALA A 24 -9.31 -9.68 -2.99
C ALA A 24 -9.08 -8.58 -4.05
N GLU A 25 -9.16 -7.32 -3.65
CA GLU A 25 -9.08 -6.15 -4.53
C GLU A 25 -8.08 -5.11 -3.96
N PRO A 26 -6.77 -5.41 -3.92
CA PRO A 26 -5.77 -4.51 -3.34
C PRO A 26 -5.66 -3.18 -4.10
N GLN A 27 -6.11 -3.10 -5.36
CA GLN A 27 -6.12 -1.87 -6.13
C GLN A 27 -7.07 -0.79 -5.57
N LEU A 28 -8.02 -1.14 -4.71
CA LEU A 28 -8.94 -0.17 -4.10
C LEU A 28 -8.27 0.66 -2.99
N GLY A 29 -7.10 0.24 -2.52
CA GLY A 29 -6.37 0.93 -1.45
C GLY A 29 -6.97 0.70 -0.07
N LEU A 30 -6.84 1.70 0.80
CA LEU A 30 -7.30 1.64 2.19
C LEU A 30 -8.75 2.11 2.28
N GLY A 31 -9.63 1.21 2.73
CA GLY A 31 -11.03 1.50 2.99
C GLY A 31 -11.28 1.90 4.45
N ILE A 32 -12.35 2.63 4.69
CA ILE A 32 -12.88 2.98 6.01
C ILE A 32 -14.23 2.29 6.22
N VAL A 33 -14.44 1.69 7.38
CA VAL A 33 -15.75 1.13 7.74
C VAL A 33 -16.72 2.28 7.97
N VAL A 34 -17.78 2.35 7.16
CA VAL A 34 -18.83 3.39 7.27
C VAL A 34 -20.05 2.85 8.00
N GLU A 35 -20.38 1.58 7.79
CA GLU A 35 -21.54 0.94 8.38
C GLU A 35 -21.27 -0.55 8.64
N THR A 36 -21.88 -1.08 9.71
CA THR A 36 -21.95 -2.52 9.96
C THR A 36 -23.30 -2.87 10.59
N ASP A 37 -23.91 -3.95 10.10
CA ASP A 37 -25.18 -4.50 10.62
C ASP A 37 -24.98 -5.87 11.32
N GLY A 38 -23.71 -6.25 11.56
CA GLY A 38 -23.31 -7.55 12.11
C GLY A 38 -23.29 -8.71 11.10
N ARG A 39 -23.95 -8.58 9.95
CA ARG A 39 -23.92 -9.58 8.86
C ARG A 39 -23.14 -9.07 7.65
N HIS A 40 -23.20 -7.78 7.40
CA HIS A 40 -22.54 -7.05 6.34
C HIS A 40 -21.76 -5.88 6.91
N ILE A 41 -20.70 -5.52 6.20
CA ILE A 41 -19.86 -4.38 6.49
C ILE A 41 -19.72 -3.60 5.20
N THR A 42 -20.01 -2.30 5.29
CA THR A 42 -19.83 -1.37 4.19
C THR A 42 -18.52 -0.61 4.39
N LEU A 43 -17.60 -0.78 3.45
CA LEU A 43 -16.35 -0.04 3.41
C LEU A 43 -16.40 0.99 2.28
N HIS A 44 -16.08 2.23 2.59
CA HIS A 44 -15.82 3.26 1.60
C HIS A 44 -14.33 3.30 1.28
N PHE A 45 -13.97 3.28 0.00
CA PHE A 45 -12.60 3.35 -0.49
C PHE A 45 -12.34 4.73 -1.11
N PRO A 46 -11.77 5.71 -0.37
CA PRO A 46 -11.64 7.08 -0.88
C PRO A 46 -10.68 7.19 -2.07
N ALA A 47 -9.73 6.26 -2.22
CA ALA A 47 -8.82 6.24 -3.37
C ALA A 47 -9.52 5.84 -4.69
N ALA A 48 -10.59 5.04 -4.61
CA ALA A 48 -11.38 4.60 -5.76
C ALA A 48 -12.74 5.32 -5.87
N GLU A 49 -13.10 6.15 -4.87
CA GLU A 49 -14.43 6.78 -4.71
C GLU A 49 -15.59 5.77 -4.81
N GLU A 50 -15.39 4.55 -4.29
CA GLU A 50 -16.36 3.46 -4.35
C GLU A 50 -16.67 2.88 -2.97
N ASP A 51 -17.90 2.41 -2.79
CA ASP A 51 -18.33 1.63 -1.64
C ASP A 51 -18.37 0.14 -1.97
N ARG A 52 -17.90 -0.71 -1.05
CA ARG A 52 -18.04 -2.17 -1.15
C ARG A 52 -18.67 -2.75 0.09
N VAL A 53 -19.57 -3.69 -0.14
CA VAL A 53 -20.26 -4.43 0.92
C VAL A 53 -19.69 -5.84 0.97
N TYR A 54 -19.23 -6.25 2.15
CA TYR A 54 -18.71 -7.58 2.40
C TYR A 54 -19.54 -8.29 3.47
N ALA A 55 -19.61 -9.62 3.40
CA ALA A 55 -20.23 -10.42 4.45
C ALA A 55 -19.26 -10.61 5.62
N ALA A 56 -19.68 -10.24 6.84
CA ALA A 56 -18.78 -10.14 8.00
C ALA A 56 -18.06 -11.45 8.36
N HIS A 57 -18.73 -12.59 8.21
CA HIS A 57 -18.20 -13.91 8.60
C HIS A 57 -17.02 -14.41 7.77
N ASN A 58 -16.85 -13.94 6.53
CA ASN A 58 -15.80 -14.42 5.62
C ASN A 58 -15.29 -13.29 4.71
N ALA A 59 -15.27 -12.07 5.25
CA ALA A 59 -14.78 -10.93 4.50
C ALA A 59 -13.27 -11.09 4.28
N PRO A 60 -12.77 -11.00 3.03
CA PRO A 60 -11.33 -11.05 2.74
C PRO A 60 -10.68 -9.71 3.10
N LEU A 61 -10.91 -9.22 4.31
CA LEU A 61 -10.45 -7.93 4.80
C LEU A 61 -9.29 -8.13 5.77
N ALA A 62 -8.28 -7.27 5.66
CA ALA A 62 -7.18 -7.21 6.62
C ALA A 62 -7.12 -5.83 7.27
N ARG A 63 -7.08 -5.80 8.61
CA ARG A 63 -6.92 -4.56 9.37
C ARG A 63 -5.48 -4.07 9.21
N ILE A 64 -5.31 -2.79 8.91
CA ILE A 64 -4.00 -2.15 8.86
C ILE A 64 -3.79 -1.39 10.16
N ALA A 65 -2.71 -1.73 10.85
CA ALA A 65 -2.24 -1.01 12.03
C ALA A 65 -0.77 -0.66 11.83
N PHE A 66 -0.43 0.61 12.00
CA PHE A 66 0.95 1.07 11.99
C PHE A 66 1.60 0.85 13.35
N GLN A 67 2.92 0.73 13.38
CA GLN A 67 3.69 0.60 14.62
C GLN A 67 4.55 1.85 14.85
N ALA A 68 4.99 2.04 16.10
CA ALA A 68 5.95 3.08 16.43
C ALA A 68 7.21 2.95 15.56
N GLY A 69 7.60 4.04 14.92
CA GLY A 69 8.72 4.12 13.98
C GLY A 69 8.31 4.09 12.50
N ASP A 70 7.10 3.67 12.17
CA ASP A 70 6.57 3.67 10.81
C ASP A 70 6.29 5.10 10.33
N ALA A 71 6.40 5.29 9.01
CA ALA A 71 5.96 6.51 8.34
C ALA A 71 4.53 6.31 7.82
N LEU A 72 3.70 7.34 7.98
CA LEU A 72 2.34 7.38 7.46
C LEU A 72 2.03 8.76 6.89
N GLN A 73 0.94 8.84 6.13
CA GLN A 73 0.44 10.09 5.58
C GLN A 73 -0.99 10.34 6.06
N ASP A 74 -1.32 11.60 6.33
CA ASP A 74 -2.70 12.03 6.58
C ASP A 74 -3.46 12.20 5.24
N ALA A 75 -4.77 12.41 5.28
CA ALA A 75 -5.61 12.67 4.10
C ALA A 75 -5.12 13.86 3.24
N GLU A 76 -4.40 14.80 3.84
CA GLU A 76 -3.78 15.95 3.18
C GLU A 76 -2.40 15.64 2.56
N GLN A 77 -1.97 14.37 2.56
CA GLN A 77 -0.66 13.90 2.07
C GLN A 77 0.55 14.43 2.86
N SER A 78 0.32 15.02 4.04
CA SER A 78 1.38 15.39 4.97
C SER A 78 2.03 14.13 5.56
N GLU A 79 3.36 14.04 5.52
CA GLU A 79 4.12 12.92 6.06
C GLU A 79 4.35 13.07 7.56
N PHE A 80 4.13 11.98 8.30
CA PHE A 80 4.39 11.92 9.73
C PHE A 80 5.06 10.61 10.12
N ARG A 81 5.74 10.65 11.26
CA ARG A 81 6.36 9.48 11.88
C ARG A 81 5.63 9.08 13.15
N VAL A 82 5.27 7.81 13.27
CA VAL A 82 4.56 7.29 14.46
C VAL A 82 5.52 7.21 15.64
N LYS A 83 5.19 7.88 16.75
CA LYS A 83 5.88 7.78 18.05
C LYS A 83 5.24 6.72 18.93
N ALA A 84 3.92 6.73 19.02
CA ALA A 84 3.14 5.80 19.84
C ALA A 84 1.79 5.52 19.21
N VAL A 85 1.17 4.41 19.64
CA VAL A 85 -0.15 3.99 19.20
C VAL A 85 -0.97 3.65 20.44
N GLU A 86 -2.16 4.24 20.54
CA GLU A 86 -3.13 3.94 21.59
C GLU A 86 -4.42 3.41 20.97
N GLU A 87 -5.02 2.41 21.60
CA GLU A 87 -6.31 1.86 21.21
C GLU A 87 -7.39 2.34 22.19
N LEU A 88 -8.43 2.96 21.65
CA LEU A 88 -9.57 3.45 22.43
C LEU A 88 -10.86 3.07 21.71
N ARG A 89 -11.70 2.25 22.37
CA ARG A 89 -12.97 1.74 21.81
C ARG A 89 -12.77 1.06 20.44
N ASP A 90 -11.77 0.20 20.35
CA ASP A 90 -11.39 -0.54 19.14
C ASP A 90 -10.98 0.35 17.95
N LEU A 91 -10.71 1.63 18.19
CA LEU A 91 -10.15 2.57 17.23
C LEU A 91 -8.71 2.93 17.61
N LEU A 92 -7.84 2.98 16.60
CA LEU A 92 -6.44 3.32 16.79
C LEU A 92 -6.20 4.83 16.67
N TYR A 93 -5.45 5.36 17.62
CA TYR A 93 -4.97 6.74 17.66
C TYR A 93 -3.44 6.71 17.60
N TYR A 94 -2.89 7.41 16.60
CA TYR A 94 -1.45 7.50 16.38
C TYR A 94 -0.94 8.83 16.93
N LEU A 95 -0.01 8.77 17.87
CA LEU A 95 0.82 9.93 18.20
C LEU A 95 1.89 10.03 17.13
N VAL A 96 1.85 11.10 16.33
CA VAL A 96 2.72 11.27 15.18
C VAL A 96 3.50 12.58 15.27
N GLU A 97 4.70 12.59 14.71
CA GLU A 97 5.60 13.75 14.67
C GLU A 97 5.80 14.18 13.22
N ASN A 98 5.68 15.48 12.94
CA ASN A 98 5.98 16.05 11.62
C ASN A 98 7.49 16.33 11.44
N GLU A 99 7.92 16.74 10.25
CA GLU A 99 9.33 17.12 10.00
C GLU A 99 9.83 18.28 10.90
N SER A 100 8.91 19.10 11.42
CA SER A 100 9.22 20.22 12.32
C SER A 100 9.34 19.80 13.79
N GLY A 101 9.11 18.53 14.12
CA GLY A 101 9.15 18.00 15.48
C GLY A 101 7.90 18.31 16.32
N GLU A 102 6.81 18.76 15.70
CA GLU A 102 5.53 18.97 16.38
C GLU A 102 4.75 17.66 16.45
N GLU A 103 4.23 17.37 17.64
CA GLU A 103 3.45 16.16 17.89
C GLU A 103 1.96 16.42 17.67
N HIS A 104 1.33 15.53 16.91
CA HIS A 104 -0.09 15.55 16.63
C HIS A 104 -0.70 14.18 16.91
N ILE A 105 -1.97 14.19 17.33
CA ILE A 105 -2.75 12.97 17.47
C ILE A 105 -3.53 12.78 16.18
N LEU A 106 -3.23 11.71 15.45
CA LEU A 106 -3.91 11.34 14.22
C LEU A 106 -4.80 10.11 14.46
N PRO A 107 -6.13 10.25 14.40
CA PRO A 107 -7.04 9.10 14.42
C PRO A 107 -6.90 8.25 13.16
N GLU A 108 -7.07 6.93 13.26
CA GLU A 108 -6.99 6.05 12.08
C GLU A 108 -7.97 6.44 10.96
N ALA A 109 -9.12 7.01 11.31
CA ALA A 109 -10.13 7.46 10.35
C ALA A 109 -9.62 8.57 9.41
N LYS A 110 -8.57 9.31 9.77
CA LYS A 110 -8.01 10.40 8.95
C LYS A 110 -6.83 9.97 8.06
N LEU A 111 -6.31 8.76 8.21
CA LEU A 111 -5.18 8.27 7.41
C LEU A 111 -5.39 8.46 5.89
N SER A 112 -4.31 8.64 5.14
CA SER A 112 -4.38 8.68 3.68
C SER A 112 -5.07 7.41 3.14
N ALA A 113 -5.91 7.58 2.13
CA ALA A 113 -6.52 6.45 1.41
C ALA A 113 -5.49 5.68 0.57
N TYR A 114 -4.39 6.36 0.23
CA TYR A 114 -3.22 5.78 -0.40
C TYR A 114 -2.30 5.28 0.69
N VAL A 115 -2.41 4.00 1.01
CA VAL A 115 -1.35 3.32 1.73
C VAL A 115 -0.42 2.75 0.68
N GLU A 116 0.81 3.27 0.62
CA GLU A 116 1.91 2.51 0.04
C GLU A 116 2.12 1.29 0.94
N LEU A 117 1.35 0.25 0.65
CA LEU A 117 1.35 -0.96 1.44
C LEU A 117 2.74 -1.57 1.37
N SER A 118 3.43 -1.40 2.49
CA SER A 118 4.52 -2.20 3.02
C SER A 118 5.84 -2.11 2.27
N SER A 119 6.86 -1.72 3.05
CA SER A 119 8.24 -2.05 2.69
C SER A 119 8.32 -3.52 2.27
N PRO A 120 9.14 -3.88 1.27
CA PRO A 120 9.29 -5.27 0.82
C PRO A 120 9.55 -6.27 1.95
N ARG A 121 10.16 -5.79 3.05
CA ARG A 121 10.40 -6.54 4.28
C ARG A 121 9.10 -6.93 4.99
N GLN A 122 8.16 -6.02 5.15
CA GLN A 122 6.89 -6.29 5.81
C GLN A 122 6.01 -7.24 4.98
N ARG A 123 6.05 -7.12 3.64
CA ARG A 123 5.42 -8.09 2.72
C ARG A 123 6.00 -9.50 2.85
N LEU A 124 7.32 -9.59 3.01
CA LEU A 124 8.00 -10.86 3.17
C LEU A 124 7.62 -11.51 4.51
N LEU A 125 7.58 -10.72 5.60
CA LEU A 125 7.24 -11.20 6.94
C LEU A 125 5.76 -11.58 7.09
N SER A 126 4.85 -10.91 6.37
CA SER A 126 3.41 -11.21 6.35
C SER A 126 3.03 -12.34 5.38
N GLY A 127 3.99 -12.89 4.63
CA GLY A 127 3.74 -13.92 3.62
C GLY A 127 3.03 -13.39 2.36
N GLN A 128 2.83 -12.09 2.23
CA GLN A 128 2.16 -11.43 1.09
C GLN A 128 3.16 -11.10 -0.03
N PHE A 129 3.84 -12.11 -0.55
CA PHE A 129 4.82 -11.97 -1.63
C PHE A 129 4.31 -12.53 -2.97
N ASP A 130 4.73 -11.88 -4.05
CA ASP A 130 4.40 -12.29 -5.41
C ASP A 130 5.06 -13.65 -5.74
N LYS A 131 4.56 -14.34 -6.78
CA LYS A 131 5.22 -15.54 -7.31
C LYS A 131 6.67 -15.22 -7.70
N ASN A 132 7.59 -16.13 -7.40
CA ASN A 132 9.02 -15.96 -7.72
C ASN A 132 9.26 -15.61 -9.21
N ARG A 133 8.51 -16.22 -10.13
CA ARG A 133 8.60 -15.90 -11.57
C ARG A 133 8.28 -14.44 -11.89
N ALA A 134 7.29 -13.86 -11.21
CA ALA A 134 6.93 -12.45 -11.40
C ALA A 134 8.03 -11.53 -10.87
N PHE A 135 8.63 -11.87 -9.73
CA PHE A 135 9.79 -11.17 -9.19
C PHE A 135 10.98 -11.21 -10.15
N GLN A 136 11.34 -12.40 -10.66
CA GLN A 136 12.42 -12.56 -11.64
C GLN A 136 12.18 -11.74 -12.91
N LEU A 137 10.95 -11.75 -13.43
CA LEU A 137 10.58 -10.94 -14.59
C LEU A 137 10.71 -9.44 -14.32
N ARG A 138 10.27 -8.98 -13.13
CA ARG A 138 10.40 -7.57 -12.73
C ARG A 138 11.87 -7.15 -12.69
N VAL A 139 12.74 -7.95 -12.07
CA VAL A 139 14.19 -7.69 -12.02
C VAL A 139 14.80 -7.65 -13.42
N ALA A 140 14.52 -8.66 -14.26
CA ALA A 140 15.04 -8.70 -15.63
C ALA A 140 14.56 -7.49 -16.44
N THR A 141 13.29 -7.10 -16.30
CA THR A 141 12.72 -5.94 -17.00
C THR A 141 13.42 -4.66 -16.59
N LEU A 142 13.65 -4.44 -15.29
CA LEU A 142 14.38 -3.26 -14.80
C LEU A 142 15.83 -3.21 -15.33
N HIS A 143 16.51 -4.34 -15.39
CA HIS A 143 17.84 -4.45 -15.97
C HIS A 143 17.84 -4.04 -17.46
N TYR A 144 16.97 -4.65 -18.26
CA TYR A 144 16.88 -4.33 -19.70
C TYR A 144 16.44 -2.88 -19.95
N LEU A 145 15.56 -2.33 -19.11
CA LEU A 145 15.18 -0.92 -19.21
C LEU A 145 16.36 0.00 -18.92
N SER A 146 17.15 -0.28 -17.89
CA SER A 146 18.37 0.47 -17.57
C SER A 146 19.37 0.43 -18.72
N GLU A 147 19.67 -0.75 -19.25
CA GLU A 147 20.58 -0.91 -20.39
C GLU A 147 20.12 -0.11 -21.62
N ARG A 148 18.80 -0.17 -21.93
CA ARG A 148 18.23 0.59 -23.04
C ARG A 148 18.24 2.10 -22.81
N GLN A 149 18.06 2.55 -21.56
CA GLN A 149 18.06 3.97 -21.22
C GLN A 149 19.44 4.62 -21.39
N VAL A 150 20.52 3.88 -21.09
CA VAL A 150 21.91 4.33 -21.21
C VAL A 150 22.47 4.12 -22.63
N SER A 151 21.80 3.33 -23.47
CA SER A 151 22.26 3.02 -24.81
C SER A 151 22.46 4.28 -25.68
N PRO A 152 23.62 4.43 -26.35
CA PRO A 152 23.90 5.59 -27.19
C PRO A 152 23.05 5.63 -28.48
N VAL A 153 22.35 4.54 -28.80
CA VAL A 153 21.46 4.43 -29.96
C VAL A 153 19.98 4.47 -29.55
N ARG A 154 19.69 4.88 -28.32
CA ARG A 154 18.32 5.07 -27.84
C ARG A 154 17.58 6.06 -28.73
N GLY A 155 16.36 5.71 -29.15
CA GLY A 155 15.56 6.52 -30.08
C GLY A 155 15.89 6.30 -31.56
N LEU A 156 17.05 5.73 -31.89
CA LEU A 156 17.47 5.46 -33.27
C LEU A 156 17.14 4.05 -33.74
N LEU A 157 16.79 3.13 -32.84
CA LEU A 157 16.47 1.73 -33.15
C LEU A 157 14.99 1.45 -33.43
N GLY A 158 14.10 2.39 -33.14
CA GLY A 158 12.64 2.26 -33.34
C GLY A 158 12.13 2.56 -34.76
N PRO A 159 12.70 3.55 -35.48
CA PRO A 159 12.28 3.87 -36.85
C PRO A 159 12.50 2.71 -37.83
N ARG A 160 11.52 2.48 -38.73
CA ARG A 160 11.61 1.47 -39.79
C ARG A 160 12.28 2.05 -41.04
N THR A 161 13.49 2.58 -40.90
CA THR A 161 14.24 3.22 -41.99
C THR A 161 15.53 2.44 -42.30
N SER A 162 16.04 2.60 -43.52
CA SER A 162 17.35 2.06 -43.90
C SER A 162 18.47 2.77 -43.14
N LEU A 163 19.51 2.03 -42.74
CA LEU A 163 20.66 2.56 -42.01
C LEU A 163 21.60 3.35 -42.94
N LEU A 164 21.19 4.57 -43.30
CA LEU A 164 22.00 5.47 -44.11
C LEU A 164 22.89 6.31 -43.20
N GLY A 165 24.21 6.19 -43.35
CA GLY A 165 25.20 6.81 -42.44
C GLY A 165 25.03 8.32 -42.28
N HIS A 166 24.68 9.04 -43.35
CA HIS A 166 24.41 10.48 -43.28
C HIS A 166 23.12 10.82 -42.49
N GLN A 167 22.09 9.97 -42.53
CA GLN A 167 20.85 10.17 -41.78
C GLN A 167 21.05 9.89 -40.29
N LEU A 168 21.85 8.87 -39.96
CA LEU A 168 22.24 8.57 -38.57
C LEU A 168 23.11 9.67 -37.97
N TYR A 169 23.95 10.33 -38.77
CA TYR A 169 24.75 11.48 -38.33
C TYR A 169 23.90 12.70 -37.98
N ILE A 170 22.84 12.97 -38.75
CA ILE A 170 21.91 14.10 -38.49
C ILE A 170 20.98 13.81 -37.31
N ALA A 171 20.60 12.54 -37.11
CA ALA A 171 19.68 12.13 -36.06
C ALA A 171 20.34 11.93 -34.67
N ARG A 172 21.68 11.86 -34.62
CA ARG A 172 22.46 11.74 -33.38
C ARG A 172 22.67 13.11 -32.74
#